data_AF-A0A3D2GII8-F1
#
_entry.id   AF-A0A3D2GII8-F1
#
_cell.length_a   1.000
_cell.length_b   1.000
_cell.length_c   1.000
_cell.angle_alpha   90.00
_cell.angle_beta   90.00
_cell.angle_gamma   90.00
#
_symmetry.space_group_name_H-M   'P 1'
#
loop_
_entity.id
_entity.type
_entity.pdbx_description
1 polymer ?
#
loop_
_entity_poly.entity_id
_entity_poly.type
_entity_poly.pdbx_seq_one_letter_code
_entity_poly.pdbx_strand_id
1 'polypeptide(L)' 'DTGRCLEILRNHPLGAQAQCIGLCAARPEGVVTLKNTIGATRVLDTLSGEQLPRIC' A
#
# COMPACT_ATOMS: atom_id res chain seq x y z
N ASP A 1 -16.61 4.76 3.09
CA ASP A 1 -16.65 3.29 2.87
C ASP A 1 -15.41 2.52 3.33
N THR A 2 -14.22 3.13 3.50
CA THR A 2 -13.00 2.42 3.93
C THR A 2 -13.17 1.58 5.21
N GLY A 3 -13.85 2.12 6.23
CA GLY A 3 -14.10 1.40 7.50
C GLY A 3 -14.89 0.11 7.30
N ARG A 4 -16.02 0.19 6.59
CA ARG A 4 -16.86 -0.97 6.26
C ARG A 4 -16.10 -2.02 5.44
N CYS A 5 -15.29 -1.60 4.47
CA CYS A 5 -14.47 -2.54 3.70
C CYS A 5 -13.46 -3.27 4.60
N LEU A 6 -12.78 -2.57 5.52
CA LEU A 6 -11.85 -3.20 6.44
C LEU A 6 -12.53 -4.17 7.40
N GLU A 7 -13.73 -3.86 7.89
CA GLU A 7 -14.52 -4.78 8.72
C GLU A 7 -14.82 -6.09 7.96
N ILE A 8 -15.28 -5.98 6.71
CA ILE A 8 -15.56 -7.14 5.86
C ILE A 8 -14.29 -7.98 5.65
N LEU A 9 -13.16 -7.35 5.32
CA LEU A 9 -11.89 -8.04 5.11
C LEU A 9 -11.41 -8.74 6.39
N ARG A 10 -11.48 -8.07 7.53
CA ARG A 10 -11.02 -8.60 8.82
C ARG A 10 -11.89 -9.74 9.36
N ASN A 11 -13.14 -9.85 8.91
CA ASN A 11 -14.01 -10.98 9.23
C ASN A 11 -13.58 -12.29 8.51
N HIS A 12 -12.69 -12.22 7.51
CA HIS A 12 -12.15 -13.39 6.86
C HIS A 12 -10.79 -13.80 7.48
N PRO A 13 -10.52 -15.10 7.74
CA PRO A 13 -9.26 -15.53 8.37
C PRO A 13 -7.99 -15.03 7.66
N LEU A 14 -7.97 -15.07 6.31
CA LEU A 14 -6.84 -14.54 5.52
C LEU A 14 -6.74 -13.00 5.52
N GLY A 15 -7.78 -12.29 5.94
CA GLY A 15 -7.86 -10.83 5.95
C GLY A 15 -7.77 -10.23 7.35
N ALA A 16 -7.55 -11.03 8.39
CA ALA A 16 -7.51 -10.59 9.79
C ALA A 16 -6.56 -9.40 10.05
N GLN A 17 -5.51 -9.27 9.23
CA GLN A 17 -4.52 -8.19 9.33
C GLN A 17 -4.71 -7.08 8.28
N ALA A 18 -5.84 -7.00 7.59
CA ALA A 18 -6.08 -5.96 6.59
C ALA A 18 -5.97 -4.54 7.20
N GLN A 19 -5.28 -3.64 6.49
CA GLN A 19 -5.08 -2.26 6.90
C GLN A 19 -5.26 -1.32 5.70
N CYS A 20 -5.71 -0.09 5.96
CA CYS A 20 -5.60 0.98 4.99
C CYS A 20 -4.16 1.50 4.98
N ILE A 21 -3.49 1.45 3.84
CA ILE A 21 -2.07 1.83 3.71
C ILE A 21 -1.87 3.22 3.07
N GLY A 22 -2.93 3.89 2.65
CA GLY A 22 -2.84 5.17 1.97
C GLY A 22 -4.14 5.64 1.35
N LEU A 23 -4.02 6.65 0.48
CA LEU A 23 -5.13 7.25 -0.27
C LEU A 23 -4.65 7.62 -1.67
N CYS A 24 -5.58 7.73 -2.61
CA CYS A 24 -5.31 8.30 -3.92
C CYS A 24 -5.46 9.82 -3.82
N ALA A 25 -4.37 10.54 -4.02
CA ALA A 25 -4.38 12.01 -4.11
C ALA A 25 -4.63 12.44 -5.56
N ALA A 26 -5.25 13.60 -5.75
CA ALA A 26 -5.49 14.15 -7.09
C ALA A 26 -4.19 14.50 -7.83
N ARG A 27 -3.12 14.81 -7.10
CA ARG A 27 -1.80 15.18 -7.63
C ARG A 27 -0.70 14.79 -6.62
N PRO A 28 0.55 14.61 -7.08
CA PRO A 28 0.97 14.52 -8.48
C PRO A 28 0.52 13.20 -9.14
N GLU A 29 0.15 13.26 -10.42
CA GLU A 29 -0.24 12.08 -11.20
C GLU A 29 0.98 11.19 -11.49
N GLY A 30 0.79 9.87 -11.47
CA GLY A 30 1.83 8.89 -11.80
C GLY A 30 2.93 8.73 -10.74
N VAL A 31 2.76 9.31 -9.55
CA VAL A 31 3.74 9.23 -8.46
C VAL A 31 3.14 8.54 -7.25
N VAL A 32 3.86 7.56 -6.70
CA VAL A 32 3.55 6.97 -5.40
C VAL A 32 4.54 7.53 -4.39
N THR A 33 4.04 8.03 -3.26
CA THR A 33 4.89 8.49 -2.15
C THR A 33 4.67 7.62 -0.91
N LEU A 34 5.75 7.34 -0.20
CA LEU A 34 5.72 6.63 1.07
C LEU A 34 6.04 7.58 2.22
N LYS A 35 5.19 7.60 3.24
CA LYS A 35 5.43 8.28 4.51
C LYS A 35 6.01 7.28 5.51
N ASN A 36 7.20 7.56 6.04
CA ASN A 36 7.83 6.71 7.03
C ASN A 36 7.30 7.00 8.45
N THR A 37 7.78 6.23 9.43
CA THR A 37 7.36 6.30 10.84
C THR A 37 7.68 7.63 11.53
N ILE A 38 8.73 8.33 11.09
CA ILE A 38 9.09 9.67 11.60
C ILE A 38 8.40 10.80 10.81
N GLY A 39 7.56 10.45 9.85
CA GLY A 39 6.72 11.37 9.10
C GLY A 39 7.35 11.99 7.84
N ALA A 40 8.58 11.60 7.48
CA ALA A 40 9.18 12.02 6.23
C ALA A 40 8.56 11.28 5.04
N THR A 41 8.40 12.00 3.93
CA THR A 41 7.79 11.50 2.70
C THR A 41 8.82 11.42 1.59
N ARG A 42 8.86 10.30 0.86
CA ARG A 42 9.72 10.13 -0.33
C ARG A 42 8.95 9.48 -1.48
N VAL A 43 9.43 9.66 -2.70
CA VAL A 43 8.94 8.91 -3.86
C VAL A 43 9.29 7.43 -3.68
N LEU A 44 8.34 6.55 -4.03
CA LEU A 44 8.54 5.12 -4.11
C LEU A 44 8.75 4.77 -5.59
N ASP A 45 10.01 4.56 -5.95
CA ASP A 45 10.38 4.17 -7.31
C ASP A 45 9.97 2.72 -7.59
N THR A 46 9.59 2.45 -8.85
CA THR A 46 9.37 1.09 -9.32
C THR A 46 10.70 0.33 -9.33
N LEU A 47 10.69 -0.94 -8.91
CA LEU A 47 11.86 -1.79 -8.99
C LEU A 47 12.32 -1.95 -10.45
N SER A 48 13.63 -1.86 -10.66
CA SER A 48 14.25 -2.16 -11.96
C SER A 48 14.38 -3.67 -12.13
N GLY A 49 13.65 -4.24 -13.10
CA GLY A 49 13.70 -5.67 -13.40
C GLY A 49 13.22 -6.57 -12.26
N GLU A 50 13.52 -7.87 -12.36
CA GLU A 50 13.22 -8.86 -11.33
C GLU A 50 14.36 -8.92 -10.30
N GLN A 51 14.02 -8.92 -9.00
CA GLN A 51 15.01 -9.00 -7.93
C GLN A 51 15.38 -10.45 -7.55
N LEU A 52 14.46 -11.40 -7.75
CA LEU A 52 14.60 -12.78 -7.28
C LEU A 52 14.07 -13.78 -8.32
N PRO A 53 14.95 -14.42 -9.11
CA PRO A 53 14.54 -15.31 -10.21
C PRO A 53 13.67 -16.48 -9.74
N ARG A 54 12.47 -16.59 -10.32
CA ARG A 54 11.47 -17.65 -10.06
C ARG A 54 10.90 -17.60 -8.63
N ILE A 55 10.58 -16.41 -8.14
CA ILE A 55 9.95 -16.22 -6.81
C ILE A 55 8.45 -16.58 -6.78
N CYS A 56 7.81 -16.65 -7.94
CA CYS A 56 6.42 -17.05 -8.08
C CYS A 56 6.28 -18.56 -8.29
#